data_AF-A0A522E2A4-F1
#
_entry.id   AF-A0A522E2A4-F1
#
_cell.length_a   1.000
_cell.length_b   1.000
_cell.length_c   1.000
_cell.angle_alpha   90.00
_cell.angle_beta   90.00
_cell.angle_gamma   90.00
#
_symmetry.space_group_name_H-M   'P 1'
#
loop_
_entity.id
_entity.type
_entity.pdbx_description
1 polymer ?
#
loop_
_entity_poly.entity_id
_entity_poly.type
_entity_poly.pdbx_seq_one_letter_code
_entity_poly.pdbx_strand_id
1 'polypeptide(L)'
;MQSAGVKFASTANDSPASAAGLDGIITSMDGVTINNIYDLSAQLARINPHDNVTITTTTGTFHMTTGTNPANQSLAYLGISDVTNAYKYRVFGGYVPNAIISIISAWDGLLFWILLISSGVGIVNMLPIMPLDGGRMYQEIFKKFFKRKANIISKIVSLAVLFVILFDIIGVWLLKTLA
;
A
#
# COMPACT_ATOMS: atom_id res chain seq x y z
N MET A 1 -6.02 -4.18 7.92
CA MET A 1 -7.05 -4.71 6.99
C MET A 1 -6.59 -6.08 6.55
N GLN A 2 -7.49 -7.07 6.46
CA GLN A 2 -7.14 -8.37 5.91
C GLN A 2 -8.09 -8.68 4.75
N SER A 3 -7.55 -9.15 3.64
CA SER A 3 -8.36 -9.71 2.55
C SER A 3 -9.00 -11.00 3.04
N ALA A 4 -10.30 -11.15 2.85
CA ALA A 4 -11.10 -12.26 3.40
C ALA A 4 -12.16 -12.73 2.40
N GLY A 5 -11.86 -12.64 1.11
CA GLY A 5 -12.74 -13.04 0.03
C GLY A 5 -12.47 -12.27 -1.25
N VAL A 6 -13.23 -12.61 -2.29
CA VAL A 6 -13.17 -11.98 -3.60
C VAL A 6 -14.54 -11.43 -3.96
N LYS A 7 -14.58 -10.15 -4.35
CA LYS A 7 -15.77 -9.47 -4.86
C LYS A 7 -15.64 -9.32 -6.38
N PHE A 8 -16.77 -9.34 -7.08
CA PHE A 8 -16.87 -9.02 -8.50
C PHE A 8 -18.00 -7.99 -8.68
N ALA A 9 -17.96 -7.19 -9.75
CA ALA A 9 -18.99 -6.17 -10.00
C ALA A 9 -20.13 -6.68 -10.86
N SER A 10 -19.85 -7.60 -11.78
CA SER A 10 -20.85 -8.13 -12.71
C SER A 10 -20.47 -9.53 -13.19
N THR A 11 -21.45 -10.22 -13.75
CA THR A 11 -21.27 -11.48 -14.48
C THR A 11 -21.43 -11.23 -15.97
N ALA A 12 -20.61 -11.87 -16.81
CA ALA A 12 -20.78 -11.83 -18.26
C ALA A 12 -22.09 -12.51 -18.68
N ASN A 13 -22.73 -12.01 -19.74
CA ASN A 13 -23.94 -12.60 -20.29
C ASN A 13 -23.68 -14.05 -20.73
N ASP A 14 -24.67 -14.92 -20.49
CA ASP A 14 -24.62 -16.36 -20.81
C ASP A 14 -23.41 -17.10 -20.21
N SER A 15 -22.77 -16.52 -19.20
CA SER A 15 -21.66 -17.16 -18.50
C SER A 15 -22.15 -18.14 -17.44
N PRO A 16 -21.29 -19.09 -17.01
CA PRO A 16 -21.58 -19.95 -15.88
C PRO A 16 -22.07 -19.19 -14.63
N ALA A 17 -21.40 -18.07 -14.27
CA ALA A 17 -21.75 -17.29 -13.10
C ALA A 17 -23.13 -16.63 -13.23
N SER A 18 -23.47 -16.16 -14.43
CA SER A 18 -24.79 -15.60 -14.71
C SER A 18 -25.88 -16.68 -14.64
N ALA A 19 -25.64 -17.85 -15.24
CA ALA A 19 -26.59 -18.96 -15.24
C ALA A 19 -26.86 -19.53 -13.83
N ALA A 20 -25.83 -19.55 -12.98
CA ALA A 20 -25.95 -19.97 -11.58
C ALA A 20 -26.56 -18.90 -10.67
N GLY A 21 -26.76 -17.67 -11.16
CA GLY A 21 -27.19 -16.54 -10.34
C GLY A 21 -26.19 -16.19 -9.24
N LEU A 22 -24.88 -16.36 -9.52
CA LEU A 22 -23.82 -16.15 -8.55
C LEU A 22 -23.86 -14.71 -8.02
N ASP A 23 -23.98 -14.58 -6.70
CA ASP A 23 -24.03 -13.30 -6.01
C ASP A 23 -23.20 -13.32 -4.72
N GLY A 24 -22.84 -12.13 -4.23
CA GLY A 24 -22.08 -11.97 -2.99
C GLY A 24 -20.56 -12.09 -3.13
N ILE A 25 -19.87 -12.11 -1.98
CA ILE A 25 -18.41 -12.20 -1.91
C ILE A 25 -18.02 -13.67 -1.85
N ILE A 26 -17.18 -14.14 -2.77
CA ILE A 26 -16.65 -15.51 -2.79
C ILE A 26 -15.70 -15.69 -1.60
N THR A 27 -15.97 -16.71 -0.80
CA THR A 27 -15.19 -17.05 0.42
C THR A 27 -14.58 -18.44 0.36
N SER A 28 -15.12 -19.34 -0.47
CA SER A 28 -14.59 -20.68 -0.66
C SER A 28 -14.97 -21.22 -2.04
N MET A 29 -14.13 -22.11 -2.57
CA MET A 29 -14.34 -22.87 -3.80
C MET A 29 -13.95 -24.33 -3.54
N ASP A 30 -14.89 -25.26 -3.72
CA ASP A 30 -14.72 -26.70 -3.47
C ASP A 30 -14.13 -27.02 -2.07
N GLY A 31 -14.58 -26.27 -1.07
CA GLY A 31 -14.11 -26.38 0.32
C GLY A 31 -12.75 -25.72 0.60
N VAL A 32 -12.06 -25.20 -0.42
CA VAL A 32 -10.83 -24.43 -0.26
C VAL A 32 -11.17 -22.96 0.02
N THR A 33 -10.69 -22.44 1.15
CA THR A 33 -10.88 -21.04 1.52
C THR A 33 -10.19 -20.10 0.54
N ILE A 34 -10.94 -19.09 0.08
CA ILE A 34 -10.46 -18.04 -0.81
C ILE A 34 -10.37 -16.74 -0.02
N ASN A 35 -9.16 -16.27 0.28
CA ASN A 35 -8.95 -15.02 1.01
C ASN A 35 -8.74 -13.83 0.07
N ASN A 36 -8.23 -14.07 -1.13
CA ASN A 36 -7.84 -13.02 -2.08
C ASN A 36 -7.92 -13.53 -3.53
N ILE A 37 -7.73 -12.63 -4.49
CA ILE A 37 -7.78 -12.91 -5.94
C ILE A 37 -6.77 -13.99 -6.36
N TYR A 38 -5.58 -14.03 -5.75
CA TYR A 38 -4.57 -15.03 -6.07
C TYR A 38 -5.00 -16.43 -5.66
N ASP A 39 -5.65 -16.57 -4.50
CA ASP A 39 -6.20 -17.86 -4.05
C ASP A 39 -7.24 -18.37 -5.06
N LEU A 40 -8.14 -17.48 -5.51
CA LEU A 40 -9.17 -17.83 -6.51
C LEU A 40 -8.54 -18.21 -7.85
N SER A 41 -7.58 -17.40 -8.32
CA SER A 41 -6.86 -17.68 -9.56
C SER A 41 -6.09 -18.99 -9.49
N ALA A 42 -5.49 -19.31 -8.35
CA ALA A 42 -4.76 -20.55 -8.14
C ALA A 42 -5.69 -21.77 -8.11
N GLN A 43 -6.91 -21.65 -7.55
CA GLN A 43 -7.90 -22.73 -7.63
C GLN A 43 -8.40 -22.92 -9.06
N LEU A 44 -8.72 -21.85 -9.77
CA LEU A 44 -9.15 -21.91 -11.17
C LEU A 44 -8.10 -22.54 -12.10
N ALA A 45 -6.81 -22.33 -11.80
CA ALA A 45 -5.70 -22.92 -12.57
C ALA A 45 -5.51 -24.43 -12.33
N ARG A 46 -6.16 -25.02 -11.32
CA ARG A 46 -6.06 -26.45 -10.98
C ARG A 46 -7.19 -27.29 -11.56
N ILE A 47 -8.21 -26.66 -12.12
CA ILE A 47 -9.39 -27.31 -12.67
C ILE A 47 -9.48 -27.06 -14.17
N ASN A 48 -10.22 -27.92 -14.86
CA ASN A 48 -10.43 -27.81 -16.29
C ASN A 48 -11.73 -27.04 -16.60
N PRO A 49 -11.86 -26.50 -17.82
CA PRO A 49 -13.16 -26.11 -18.34
C PRO A 49 -14.16 -27.28 -18.25
N HIS A 50 -15.42 -26.96 -17.98
CA HIS A 50 -16.52 -27.92 -17.84
C HIS A 50 -16.50 -28.80 -16.58
N ASP A 51 -15.62 -28.51 -15.62
CA ASP A 51 -15.67 -29.14 -14.31
C ASP A 51 -16.82 -28.56 -13.46
N ASN A 52 -17.42 -29.42 -12.62
CA ASN A 52 -18.46 -29.00 -11.70
C ASN A 52 -17.85 -28.50 -10.40
N VAL A 53 -18.13 -27.25 -10.04
CA VAL A 53 -17.53 -26.57 -8.88
C VAL A 53 -18.61 -26.06 -7.95
N THR A 54 -18.28 -26.03 -6.66
CA THR A 54 -19.11 -25.48 -5.60
C THR A 54 -18.48 -24.19 -5.07
N ILE A 55 -19.16 -23.07 -5.26
CA ILE A 55 -18.72 -21.76 -4.79
C ILE A 55 -19.56 -21.34 -3.59
N THR A 56 -18.90 -21.08 -2.47
CA THR A 56 -19.55 -20.52 -1.28
C THR A 56 -19.28 -19.02 -1.22
N THR A 57 -20.36 -18.24 -1.21
CA THR A 57 -20.32 -16.79 -1.07
C THR A 57 -20.96 -16.35 0.25
N THR A 58 -20.99 -15.03 0.49
CA THR A 58 -21.70 -14.44 1.63
C THR A 58 -23.22 -14.53 1.54
N THR A 59 -23.79 -14.81 0.35
CA THR A 59 -25.25 -14.88 0.13
C THR A 59 -25.76 -16.31 0.02
N GLY A 60 -24.88 -17.27 -0.26
CA GLY A 60 -25.26 -18.68 -0.34
C GLY A 60 -24.16 -19.57 -0.90
N THR A 61 -24.51 -20.83 -1.16
CA THR A 61 -23.65 -21.77 -1.88
C THR A 61 -24.26 -22.03 -3.25
N PHE A 62 -23.41 -21.96 -4.28
CA PHE A 62 -23.78 -22.06 -5.68
C PHE A 62 -23.04 -23.24 -6.30
N HIS A 63 -23.76 -24.06 -7.06
CA HIS A 63 -23.19 -25.16 -7.83
C HIS A 63 -23.23 -24.78 -9.30
N MET A 64 -22.11 -24.90 -9.99
CA MET A 64 -22.00 -24.47 -11.37
C MET A 64 -20.94 -25.27 -12.13
N THR A 65 -21.13 -25.38 -13.43
CA THR A 65 -20.14 -25.98 -14.33
C THR A 65 -19.30 -24.88 -14.96
N THR A 66 -17.97 -24.96 -14.84
CA THR A 66 -17.07 -23.94 -15.39
C THR A 66 -17.13 -23.89 -16.92
N GLY A 67 -16.89 -22.71 -17.48
CA GLY A 67 -16.80 -22.49 -18.91
C GLY A 67 -15.36 -22.47 -19.39
N THR A 68 -15.20 -22.30 -20.70
CA THR A 68 -13.92 -22.11 -21.36
C THR A 68 -13.55 -20.64 -21.35
N ASN A 69 -12.33 -20.29 -20.92
CA ASN A 69 -11.89 -18.90 -20.91
C ASN A 69 -11.73 -18.37 -22.35
N PRO A 70 -12.39 -17.25 -22.72
CA PRO A 70 -12.34 -16.70 -24.08
C PRO A 70 -10.92 -16.34 -24.56
N ALA A 71 -10.03 -15.98 -23.64
CA ALA A 71 -8.65 -15.60 -23.95
C ALA A 71 -7.70 -16.81 -23.96
N ASN A 72 -8.04 -17.89 -23.25
CA ASN A 72 -7.22 -19.10 -23.20
C ASN A 72 -8.11 -20.33 -22.95
N GLN A 73 -8.34 -21.11 -24.00
CA GLN A 73 -9.27 -22.23 -23.94
C GLN A 73 -8.86 -23.35 -22.98
N SER A 74 -7.59 -23.38 -22.52
CA SER A 74 -7.11 -24.36 -21.54
C SER A 74 -7.44 -23.99 -20.09
N LEU A 75 -7.99 -22.79 -19.83
CA LEU A 75 -8.30 -22.32 -18.47
C LEU A 75 -9.80 -22.33 -18.19
N ALA A 76 -10.17 -22.76 -16.99
CA ALA A 76 -11.53 -22.65 -16.49
C ALA A 76 -11.96 -21.19 -16.33
N TYR A 77 -13.25 -20.93 -16.58
CA TYR A 77 -13.83 -19.60 -16.60
C TYR A 77 -15.17 -19.56 -15.88
N LEU A 78 -15.32 -18.64 -14.94
CA LEU A 78 -16.59 -18.42 -14.23
C LEU A 78 -17.46 -17.37 -14.93
N GLY A 79 -16.84 -16.39 -15.60
CA GLY A 79 -17.55 -15.25 -16.17
C GLY A 79 -17.88 -14.14 -15.19
N ILE A 80 -16.96 -13.84 -14.28
CA ILE A 80 -17.02 -12.68 -13.38
C ILE A 80 -16.10 -11.56 -13.86
N SER A 81 -16.51 -10.30 -13.66
CA SER A 81 -15.80 -9.10 -14.10
C SER A 81 -15.55 -8.12 -12.94
N ASP A 82 -14.56 -7.24 -13.12
CA ASP A 82 -14.10 -6.25 -12.11
C ASP A 82 -13.80 -6.89 -10.75
N VAL A 83 -13.01 -7.95 -10.81
CA VAL A 83 -12.66 -8.77 -9.65
C VAL A 83 -11.73 -7.99 -8.73
N THR A 84 -12.13 -7.82 -7.47
CA THR A 84 -11.40 -7.09 -6.43
C THR A 84 -11.34 -7.89 -5.13
N ASN A 85 -10.31 -7.65 -4.31
CA ASN A 85 -10.24 -8.25 -2.98
C ASN A 85 -11.33 -7.65 -2.08
N ALA A 86 -12.02 -8.51 -1.33
CA ALA A 86 -12.95 -8.09 -0.30
C ALA A 86 -12.21 -8.01 1.05
N TYR A 87 -12.26 -6.85 1.69
CA TYR A 87 -11.53 -6.61 2.93
C TYR A 87 -12.47 -6.67 4.14
N LYS A 88 -12.02 -7.35 5.20
CA LYS A 88 -12.64 -7.27 6.53
C LYS A 88 -11.83 -6.34 7.42
N TYR A 89 -12.56 -5.61 8.26
CA TYR A 89 -11.96 -4.75 9.27
C TYR A 89 -12.51 -5.08 10.65
N ARG A 90 -11.61 -5.31 11.62
CA ARG A 90 -11.96 -5.76 12.97
C ARG A 90 -12.93 -4.81 13.67
N VAL A 91 -12.78 -3.50 13.45
CA VAL A 91 -13.60 -2.46 14.10
C VAL A 91 -15.02 -2.39 13.51
N PHE A 92 -15.19 -2.71 12.23
CA PHE A 92 -16.50 -2.63 11.56
C PHE A 92 -17.28 -3.95 11.56
N GLY A 93 -16.74 -5.01 12.20
CA GLY A 93 -17.45 -6.29 12.39
C GLY A 93 -17.76 -7.08 11.12
N GLY A 94 -17.25 -6.68 9.95
CA GLY A 94 -17.62 -7.29 8.68
C GLY A 94 -16.80 -6.80 7.47
N TYR A 95 -17.33 -7.10 6.28
CA TYR A 95 -16.77 -6.61 5.02
C TYR A 95 -16.99 -5.11 4.89
N VAL A 96 -15.95 -4.39 4.50
CA VAL A 96 -15.99 -2.95 4.37
C VAL A 96 -16.26 -2.57 2.91
N PRO A 97 -17.23 -1.69 2.63
CA PRO A 97 -17.45 -1.17 1.29
C PRO A 97 -16.21 -0.48 0.71
N ASN A 98 -15.96 -0.64 -0.59
CA ASN A 98 -14.80 -0.05 -1.28
C ASN A 98 -14.73 1.47 -1.09
N ALA A 99 -15.85 2.19 -1.05
CA ALA A 99 -15.86 3.64 -0.81
C ALA A 99 -15.21 4.01 0.54
N ILE A 100 -15.51 3.24 1.60
CA ILE A 100 -14.92 3.45 2.93
C ILE A 100 -13.43 3.10 2.90
N ILE A 101 -13.04 2.03 2.21
CA ILE A 101 -11.64 1.66 2.04
C ILE A 101 -10.86 2.78 1.35
N SER A 102 -11.39 3.31 0.24
CA SER A 102 -10.76 4.41 -0.51
C SER A 102 -10.57 5.65 0.35
N ILE A 103 -11.58 6.00 1.15
CA ILE A 103 -11.48 7.11 2.11
C ILE A 103 -10.36 6.83 3.10
N ILE A 104 -10.40 5.68 3.82
CA ILE A 104 -9.38 5.35 4.82
C ILE A 104 -7.97 5.38 4.21
N SER A 105 -7.78 4.80 3.02
CA SER A 105 -6.48 4.80 2.34
C SER A 105 -6.01 6.20 1.94
N ALA A 106 -6.92 7.08 1.53
CA ALA A 106 -6.58 8.45 1.17
C ALA A 106 -6.13 9.25 2.41
N TRP A 107 -6.83 9.07 3.53
CA TRP A 107 -6.46 9.68 4.80
C TRP A 107 -5.13 9.15 5.34
N ASP A 108 -4.89 7.84 5.26
CA ASP A 108 -3.61 7.23 5.67
C ASP A 108 -2.44 7.80 4.84
N GLY A 109 -2.60 7.87 3.52
CA GLY A 109 -1.61 8.47 2.63
C GLY A 109 -1.36 9.96 2.95
N LEU A 110 -2.43 10.73 3.17
CA LEU A 110 -2.33 12.14 3.54
C LEU A 110 -1.61 12.33 4.88
N LEU A 111 -1.96 11.56 5.91
CA LEU A 111 -1.32 11.61 7.22
C LEU A 111 0.15 11.19 7.14
N PHE A 112 0.47 10.17 6.34
CA PHE A 112 1.84 9.76 6.07
C PHE A 112 2.65 10.91 5.44
N TRP A 113 2.11 11.58 4.43
CA TRP A 113 2.79 12.72 3.79
C TRP A 113 2.95 13.92 4.72
N ILE A 114 1.91 14.25 5.50
CA ILE A 114 2.01 15.29 6.53
C ILE A 114 3.11 14.92 7.52
N LEU A 115 3.10 13.71 8.06
CA LEU A 115 4.11 13.24 9.01
C LEU A 115 5.52 13.32 8.39
N LEU A 116 5.69 12.79 7.17
CA LEU A 116 6.97 12.76 6.47
C LEU A 116 7.51 14.17 6.23
N ILE A 117 6.67 15.08 5.72
CA ILE A 117 7.08 16.46 5.42
C ILE A 117 7.32 17.24 6.72
N SER A 118 6.42 17.16 7.70
CA SER A 118 6.59 17.85 8.99
C SER A 118 7.81 17.36 9.74
N SER A 119 8.06 16.04 9.78
CA SER A 119 9.28 15.48 10.36
C SER A 119 10.52 15.89 9.56
N GLY A 120 10.47 15.86 8.22
CA GLY A 120 11.58 16.27 7.37
C GLY A 120 11.98 17.74 7.59
N VAL A 121 11.00 18.65 7.53
CA VAL A 121 11.21 20.08 7.81
C VAL A 121 11.69 20.30 9.23
N GLY A 122 11.11 19.59 10.21
CA GLY A 122 11.54 19.65 11.60
C GLY A 122 13.00 19.23 11.79
N ILE A 123 13.42 18.10 11.21
CA ILE A 123 14.80 17.60 11.25
C ILE A 123 15.76 18.61 10.63
N VAL A 124 15.43 19.14 9.44
CA VAL A 124 16.25 20.14 8.77
C VAL A 124 16.35 21.40 9.62
N ASN A 125 15.24 21.91 10.16
CA ASN A 125 15.26 23.09 11.02
C ASN A 125 16.03 22.86 12.32
N MET A 126 16.13 21.63 12.83
CA MET A 126 16.92 21.29 14.00
C MET A 126 18.42 21.16 13.72
N LEU A 127 18.89 21.22 12.47
CA LEU A 127 20.31 21.18 12.16
C LEU A 127 21.05 22.37 12.80
N PRO A 128 22.31 22.19 13.24
CA PRO A 128 23.11 23.23 13.88
C PRO A 128 23.65 24.26 12.87
N ILE A 129 22.79 24.77 12.00
CA ILE A 129 23.10 25.72 10.91
C ILE A 129 22.49 27.08 11.28
N MET A 130 23.30 28.14 11.25
CA MET A 130 22.96 29.45 11.81
C MET A 130 21.71 30.12 11.20
N PRO A 131 21.42 29.98 9.88
CA PRO A 131 20.14 30.37 9.30
C PRO A 131 18.89 29.66 9.85
N LEU A 132 19.04 28.47 10.44
CA LEU A 132 17.96 27.62 10.92
C LEU A 132 17.79 27.73 12.45
N ASP A 133 16.63 27.30 12.95
CA ASP A 133 16.29 27.37 14.38
C ASP A 133 17.27 26.57 15.26
N GLY A 134 17.71 25.41 14.76
CA GLY A 134 18.71 24.55 15.39
C GLY A 134 20.01 25.30 15.60
N GLY A 135 20.49 26.09 14.64
CA GLY A 135 21.71 26.89 14.81
C GLY A 135 21.68 27.81 16.02
N ARG A 136 20.51 28.42 16.30
CA ARG A 136 20.31 29.27 17.49
C ARG A 136 20.23 28.43 18.76
N MET A 137 19.53 27.30 18.73
CA MET A 137 19.45 26.37 19.88
C MET A 137 20.84 25.85 20.28
N TYR A 138 21.62 25.38 19.31
CA TYR A 138 23.00 24.93 19.54
C TYR A 138 23.92 26.06 20.01
N GLN A 139 23.72 27.30 19.54
CA GLN A 139 24.45 28.45 20.04
C GLN A 139 24.20 28.70 21.54
N GLU A 140 22.96 28.58 22.01
CA GLU A 140 22.64 28.69 23.45
C GLU A 140 23.26 27.55 24.27
N ILE A 141 23.25 26.33 23.75
CA ILE A 141 23.95 25.20 24.35
C ILE A 141 25.45 25.51 24.46
N PHE A 142 26.09 25.97 23.39
CA PHE A 142 27.51 26.30 23.39
C PHE A 142 27.86 27.49 24.30
N LYS A 143 26.97 28.46 24.48
CA LYS A 143 27.17 29.56 25.45
C LYS A 143 27.32 29.02 26.87
N LYS A 144 26.55 27.98 27.23
CA LYS A 144 26.63 27.35 28.55
C LYS A 144 27.99 26.68 28.82
N PHE A 145 28.59 26.04 27.81
CA PHE A 145 29.85 25.31 27.96
C PHE A 145 31.11 26.14 27.66
N PHE A 146 31.08 26.96 26.62
CA PHE A 146 32.27 27.62 26.06
C PHE A 146 32.27 29.16 26.23
N LYS A 147 31.22 29.72 26.83
CA LYS A 147 31.08 31.15 27.17
C LYS A 147 31.46 32.06 25.99
N ARG A 148 32.59 32.78 26.09
CA ARG A 148 33.06 33.74 25.08
C ARG A 148 33.36 33.11 23.71
N LYS A 149 33.72 31.83 23.66
CA LYS A 149 34.04 31.13 22.40
C LYS A 149 32.81 30.57 21.68
N ALA A 150 31.63 30.60 22.30
CA ALA A 150 30.42 29.96 21.78
C ALA A 150 30.03 30.45 20.39
N ASN A 151 30.12 31.76 20.13
CA ASN A 151 29.77 32.33 18.82
C ASN A 151 30.71 31.83 17.71
N ILE A 152 32.01 31.69 18.00
CA ILE A 152 33.00 31.19 17.04
C ILE A 152 32.74 29.71 16.77
N ILE A 153 32.55 28.91 17.84
CA ILE A 153 32.28 27.48 17.73
C ILE A 153 30.99 27.22 16.95
N SER A 154 29.93 27.98 17.23
CA SER A 154 28.64 27.85 16.51
C SER A 154 28.79 28.09 15.02
N LYS A 155 29.57 29.11 14.62
CA LYS A 155 29.85 29.39 13.20
C LYS A 155 30.65 28.26 12.54
N ILE A 156 31.66 27.73 13.23
CA ILE A 156 32.47 26.62 12.73
C ILE A 156 31.59 25.38 12.54
N VAL A 157 30.78 25.02 13.53
CA VAL A 157 29.86 23.88 13.45
C VAL A 157 28.85 24.07 12.32
N SER A 158 28.25 25.26 12.22
CA SER A 158 27.31 25.60 11.14
C SER A 158 27.94 25.46 9.76
N LEU A 159 29.18 25.93 9.59
CA LEU A 159 29.87 25.83 8.31
C LEU A 159 30.27 24.38 7.99
N ALA A 160 30.71 23.62 9.00
CA ALA A 160 31.06 22.21 8.84
C ALA A 160 29.86 21.37 8.42
N VAL A 161 28.71 21.53 9.09
CA VAL A 161 27.48 20.80 8.72
C VAL A 161 26.97 21.22 7.35
N LEU A 162 26.98 22.53 7.03
CA LEU A 162 26.61 23.00 5.69
C LEU A 162 27.52 22.42 4.62
N PHE A 163 28.83 22.37 4.87
CA PHE A 163 29.79 21.77 3.94
C PHE A 163 29.50 20.28 3.70
N VAL A 164 29.28 19.50 4.77
CA VAL A 164 28.95 18.07 4.66
C VAL A 164 27.70 17.87 3.80
N ILE A 165 26.63 18.64 4.05
CA ILE A 165 25.39 18.53 3.27
C ILE A 165 25.61 18.87 1.79
N LEU A 166 26.30 19.98 1.50
CA LEU A 166 26.58 20.37 0.11
C LEU A 166 27.48 19.37 -0.60
N PHE A 167 28.44 18.79 0.12
CA PHE A 167 29.31 17.75 -0.40
C PHE A 167 28.55 16.44 -0.67
N ASP A 168 27.62 16.04 0.20
CA ASP A 168 26.81 14.84 -0.02
C ASP A 168 25.89 15.00 -1.25
N ILE A 169 25.36 16.21 -1.50
CA ILE A 169 24.47 16.48 -2.63
C ILE A 169 25.26 16.62 -3.94
N ILE A 170 26.33 17.44 -3.94
CA ILE A 170 27.02 17.88 -5.16
C ILE A 170 28.36 17.15 -5.32
N GLY A 171 29.07 16.93 -4.22
CA GLY A 171 30.44 16.39 -4.21
C GLY A 171 30.52 14.97 -4.78
N VAL A 172 29.53 14.10 -4.50
CA VAL A 172 29.47 12.74 -5.06
C VAL A 172 29.38 12.77 -6.59
N TRP A 173 28.56 13.68 -7.13
CA TRP A 173 28.44 13.86 -8.59
C TRP A 173 29.74 14.42 -9.17
N LEU A 174 30.33 15.42 -8.52
CA LEU A 174 31.57 16.08 -8.95
C LEU A 174 32.76 15.11 -9.01
N LEU A 175 32.89 14.24 -8.01
CA LEU A 175 33.93 13.21 -7.95
C LEU A 175 33.80 12.20 -9.08
N LYS A 176 32.57 11.82 -9.45
CA LYS A 176 32.31 10.91 -10.58
C LYS A 176 32.61 11.54 -11.94
N THR A 177 32.52 12.87 -12.07
CA THR A 177 32.85 13.58 -13.32
C THR A 177 34.34 13.88 -13.48
N LEU A 178 35.10 13.88 -12.38
CA LEU A 178 36.54 14.19 -12.38
C LEU A 178 37.44 12.94 -12.35
N ALA A 179 36.87 11.77 -12.07
CA ALA A 179 37.54 10.46 -12.11
C ALA A 179 37.29 9.76 -13.46
#